data_AF-A0A7L0WT44-F1
#
_entry.id   AF-A0A7L0WT44-F1
#
_cell.length_a   1.000
_cell.length_b   1.000
_cell.length_c   1.000
_cell.angle_alpha   90.00
_cell.angle_beta   90.00
_cell.angle_gamma   90.00
#
_symmetry.space_group_name_H-M   'P 1'
#
loop_
_entity.id
_entity.type
_entity.pdbx_description
1 polymer ?
#
loop_
_entity_poly.entity_id
_entity_poly.type
_entity_poly.pdbx_seq_one_letter_code
_entity_poly.pdbx_strand_id
1 'polypeptide(L)'
;LARHLQKEAQSQHNNSEFTEDQKKTIAKIATCLELRSAALQSTQSQDEFKLEDLKKLEPILKNILTYNKEFPFDVQPVPLRKILAPGEEEHLEFEEDDEEGGAGAGSPDSFPARVPGTLLPRLPSEPGMTLLTINIEKIGLKDAGQCIDPYITVSVK
;
A
#
# COMPACT_ATOMS: atom_id res chain seq x y z
N LEU A 1 9.80 -4.68 2.52
CA LEU A 1 10.98 -4.12 3.23
C LEU A 1 10.71 -2.74 3.81
N ALA A 2 10.35 -1.72 3.01
CA ALA A 2 10.06 -0.36 3.49
C ALA A 2 9.07 -0.33 4.68
N ARG A 3 7.96 -1.07 4.58
CA ARG A 3 6.99 -1.24 5.67
C ARG A 3 7.57 -1.86 6.95
N HIS A 4 8.45 -2.85 6.83
CA HIS A 4 9.10 -3.45 8.01
C HIS A 4 9.99 -2.42 8.72
N LEU A 5 10.75 -1.64 7.95
CA LEU A 5 11.58 -0.57 8.50
C LEU A 5 10.72 0.53 9.15
N GLN A 6 9.58 0.90 8.59
CA GLN A 6 8.66 1.85 9.23
C GLN A 6 8.04 1.31 10.53
N LYS A 7 7.64 0.03 10.54
CA LYS A 7 7.14 -0.62 11.76
C LYS A 7 8.20 -0.60 12.86
N GLU A 8 9.44 -0.90 12.52
CA GLU A 8 10.56 -0.85 13.46
C GLU A 8 10.89 0.58 13.91
N ALA A 9 10.84 1.56 12.99
CA ALA A 9 11.09 2.95 13.35
C ALA A 9 10.03 3.55 14.31
N GLN A 10 8.84 2.96 14.34
CA GLN A 10 7.72 3.42 15.18
C GLN A 10 7.41 2.48 16.34
N SER A 11 8.20 1.40 16.50
CA SER A 11 8.03 0.49 17.63
C SER A 11 8.32 1.24 18.93
N GLN A 12 7.52 0.97 19.96
CA GLN A 12 7.72 1.59 21.26
C GLN A 12 9.10 1.20 21.83
N HIS A 13 9.66 2.07 22.66
CA HIS A 13 11.02 1.88 23.20
C HIS A 13 11.23 0.53 23.90
N ASN A 14 10.16 -0.04 24.49
CA ASN A 14 10.19 -1.33 25.17
C ASN A 14 10.19 -2.54 24.22
N ASN A 15 9.94 -2.32 22.92
CA ASN A 15 9.78 -3.35 21.89
C ASN A 15 10.80 -3.20 20.76
N SER A 16 11.76 -2.27 20.86
CA SER A 16 12.74 -2.01 19.81
C SER A 16 14.15 -2.27 20.32
N GLU A 17 14.94 -2.97 19.51
CA GLU A 17 16.37 -3.13 19.72
C GLU A 17 17.17 -1.88 19.31
N PHE A 18 16.49 -0.85 18.76
CA PHE A 18 17.12 0.36 18.22
C PHE A 18 16.90 1.59 19.10
N THR A 19 17.92 2.44 19.17
CA THR A 19 17.83 3.77 19.80
C THR A 19 16.96 4.71 18.95
N GLU A 20 16.48 5.81 19.54
CA GLU A 20 15.65 6.78 18.80
C GLU A 20 16.36 7.39 17.59
N ASP A 21 17.68 7.61 17.66
CA ASP A 21 18.44 8.11 16.50
C ASP A 21 18.64 7.05 15.41
N GLN A 22 18.79 5.79 15.81
CA GLN A 22 18.80 4.66 14.87
C GLN A 22 17.44 4.51 14.20
N LYS A 23 16.34 4.61 14.95
CA LYS A 23 14.97 4.59 14.42
C LYS A 23 14.71 5.72 13.43
N LYS A 24 15.18 6.96 13.71
CA LYS A 24 15.13 8.07 12.74
C LYS A 24 15.84 7.70 11.44
N THR A 25 17.03 7.10 11.54
CA THR A 25 17.79 6.66 10.37
C THR A 25 17.05 5.57 9.59
N ILE A 26 16.47 4.59 10.28
CA ILE A 26 15.63 3.53 9.71
C ILE A 26 14.41 4.12 9.00
N ALA A 27 13.75 5.12 9.58
CA ALA A 27 12.59 5.80 8.98
C ALA A 27 12.95 6.53 7.68
N LYS A 28 14.12 7.18 7.66
CA LYS A 28 14.64 7.82 6.44
C LYS A 28 14.97 6.80 5.36
N ILE A 29 15.59 5.66 5.70
CA ILE A 29 15.82 4.54 4.75
C ILE A 29 14.50 4.04 4.16
N ALA A 30 13.47 3.85 5.00
CA ALA A 30 12.15 3.43 4.54
C ALA A 30 11.54 4.43 3.55
N THR A 31 11.70 5.73 3.81
CA THR A 31 11.24 6.80 2.91
C THR A 31 11.96 6.75 1.56
N CYS A 32 13.27 6.55 1.54
CA CYS A 32 14.02 6.38 0.29
C CYS A 32 13.58 5.15 -0.52
N LEU A 33 13.24 4.04 0.15
CA LEU A 33 12.68 2.85 -0.52
C LEU A 33 11.32 3.15 -1.14
N GLU A 34 10.49 3.95 -0.49
CA GLU A 34 9.18 4.36 -1.02
C GLU A 34 9.34 5.28 -2.23
N LEU A 35 10.23 6.27 -2.16
CA LEU A 35 10.56 7.12 -3.30
C LEU A 35 11.04 6.31 -4.50
N ARG A 36 11.85 5.26 -4.27
CA ARG A 36 12.27 4.33 -5.33
C ARG A 36 11.11 3.51 -5.87
N SER A 37 10.22 3.03 -5.02
CA SER A 37 9.02 2.29 -5.41
C SER A 37 8.12 3.14 -6.29
N ALA A 38 7.86 4.38 -5.88
CA ALA A 38 7.07 5.36 -6.64
C ALA A 38 7.72 5.69 -7.99
N ALA A 39 9.03 5.93 -8.03
CA ALA A 39 9.78 6.15 -9.27
C ALA A 39 9.61 4.98 -10.26
N LEU A 40 9.70 3.74 -9.78
CA LEU A 40 9.54 2.55 -10.63
C LEU A 40 8.10 2.32 -11.12
N GLN A 41 7.11 2.87 -10.42
CA GLN A 41 5.69 2.78 -10.78
C GLN A 41 5.23 3.95 -11.66
N SER A 42 5.98 5.06 -11.68
CA SER A 42 5.72 6.23 -12.51
C SER A 42 6.18 5.99 -13.95
N THR A 43 5.32 6.30 -14.92
CA THR A 43 5.68 6.29 -16.36
C THR A 43 6.31 7.60 -16.83
N GLN A 44 6.37 8.63 -15.98
CA GLN A 44 6.80 9.96 -16.40
C GLN A 44 7.34 10.80 -15.23
N SER A 45 8.61 10.63 -14.87
CA SER A 45 9.33 11.63 -14.06
C SER A 45 10.83 11.67 -14.37
N GLN A 46 11.39 12.88 -14.52
CA GLN A 46 12.84 13.08 -14.75
C GLN A 46 13.64 13.26 -13.45
N ASP A 47 12.98 13.66 -12.35
CA ASP A 47 13.57 13.81 -11.01
C ASP A 47 13.17 12.67 -10.07
N GLU A 48 13.57 11.46 -10.46
CA GLU A 48 13.28 10.23 -9.71
C GLU A 48 14.44 9.81 -8.81
N PHE A 49 14.11 9.16 -7.68
CA PHE A 49 15.10 8.55 -6.81
C PHE A 49 15.80 7.38 -7.54
N LYS A 50 17.08 7.55 -7.86
CA LYS A 50 17.81 6.65 -8.78
C LYS A 50 18.33 5.39 -8.08
N LEU A 51 18.76 4.42 -8.89
CA LEU A 51 19.39 3.20 -8.36
C LEU A 51 20.72 3.52 -7.66
N GLU A 52 21.47 4.49 -8.17
CA GLU A 52 22.72 4.97 -7.57
C GLU A 52 22.49 5.55 -6.17
N ASP A 53 21.37 6.26 -5.98
CA ASP A 53 20.97 6.79 -4.67
C ASP A 53 20.55 5.67 -3.72
N LEU A 54 19.82 4.68 -4.22
CA LEU A 54 19.46 3.51 -3.41
C LEU A 54 20.71 2.76 -2.92
N LYS A 55 21.74 2.63 -3.75
CA LYS A 55 23.01 1.98 -3.35
C LYS A 55 23.73 2.72 -2.22
N LYS A 56 23.54 4.03 -2.06
CA LYS A 56 24.12 4.81 -0.94
C LYS A 56 23.51 4.41 0.41
N LEU A 57 22.34 3.76 0.43
CA LEU A 57 21.72 3.27 1.67
C LEU A 57 22.33 1.97 2.19
N GLU A 58 22.96 1.17 1.33
CA GLU A 58 23.53 -0.13 1.71
C GLU A 58 24.57 -0.01 2.85
N PRO A 59 25.59 0.87 2.79
CA PRO A 59 26.53 1.04 3.90
C PRO A 59 25.87 1.63 5.15
N ILE A 60 24.78 2.40 5.01
CA ILE A 60 24.05 2.97 6.16
C ILE A 60 23.29 1.87 6.89
N LEU A 61 22.59 1.01 6.14
CA LEU A 61 21.84 -0.11 6.70
C LEU A 61 22.77 -1.14 7.37
N LYS A 62 23.92 -1.44 6.76
CA LYS A 62 24.93 -2.34 7.34
C LYS A 62 25.53 -1.81 8.64
N ASN A 63 25.66 -0.49 8.77
CA ASN A 63 26.26 0.16 9.92
C ASN A 63 25.21 0.86 10.80
N ILE A 64 23.94 0.43 10.77
CA ILE A 64 22.85 1.17 11.42
C ILE A 64 23.10 1.41 12.91
N LEU A 65 23.77 0.48 13.59
CA LEU A 65 24.07 0.58 15.03
C LEU A 65 25.17 1.61 15.34
N THR A 66 26.05 1.89 14.38
CA THR A 66 27.22 2.77 14.53
C THR A 66 27.15 4.02 13.65
N TYR A 67 26.04 4.21 12.92
CA TYR A 67 25.87 5.32 12.01
C TYR A 67 25.58 6.61 12.79
N ASN A 68 26.56 7.51 12.81
CA ASN A 68 26.49 8.78 13.53
C ASN A 68 26.67 10.00 12.60
N LYS A 69 26.51 9.82 11.29
CA LYS A 69 26.68 10.87 10.28
C LYS A 69 25.34 11.46 9.87
N GLU A 70 25.40 12.63 9.24
CA GLU A 70 24.22 13.21 8.60
C GLU A 70 23.74 12.30 7.46
N PHE A 71 22.43 12.10 7.41
CA PHE A 71 21.80 11.27 6.39
C PHE A 71 21.93 11.93 5.01
N PRO A 72 22.34 11.21 3.96
CA PRO A 72 22.77 11.81 2.69
C PRO A 72 21.62 12.33 1.80
N PHE A 73 20.38 12.24 2.27
CA PHE A 73 19.19 12.68 1.53
C PHE A 73 18.32 13.54 2.43
N ASP A 74 17.79 14.63 1.86
CA ASP A 74 16.78 15.44 2.53
C ASP A 74 15.41 14.76 2.39
N VAL A 75 15.16 13.78 3.26
CA VAL A 75 13.93 13.01 3.29
C VAL A 75 13.28 13.12 4.67
N GLN A 76 11.98 13.42 4.66
CA GLN A 76 11.17 13.45 5.87
C GLN A 76 10.50 12.09 6.09
N PRO A 77 10.57 11.51 7.31
CA PRO A 77 9.89 10.27 7.63
C PRO A 77 8.41 10.35 7.29
N VAL A 78 7.93 9.44 6.44
CA VAL A 78 6.51 9.37 6.10
C VAL A 78 5.72 8.83 7.30
N PRO A 79 4.70 9.55 7.80
CA PRO A 79 3.79 9.00 8.80
C PRO A 79 3.09 7.74 8.25
N LEU A 80 2.88 6.71 9.08
CA LEU A 80 2.28 5.43 8.64
C LEU A 80 0.92 5.62 7.94
N ARG A 81 0.18 6.69 8.28
CA ARG A 81 -1.13 7.01 7.70
C ARG A 81 -1.15 7.22 6.19
N LYS A 82 0.00 7.27 5.51
CA LYS A 82 0.07 7.48 4.05
C LYS A 82 0.40 6.22 3.22
N ILE A 83 0.63 5.08 3.86
CA ILE A 83 1.10 3.87 3.16
C ILE A 83 -0.06 2.90 3.03
N LEU A 84 -1.10 3.37 2.35
CA LEU A 84 -2.13 2.48 1.84
C LEU A 84 -1.42 1.51 0.88
N ALA A 85 -1.67 0.22 1.03
CA ALA A 85 -1.46 -0.66 -0.12
C ALA A 85 -2.32 -0.14 -1.27
N PRO A 86 -1.99 -0.41 -2.54
CA PRO A 86 -3.03 -0.44 -3.56
C PRO A 86 -4.15 -1.37 -3.04
N GLY A 87 -5.19 -0.78 -2.44
CA GLY A 87 -6.29 -1.49 -1.77
C GLY A 87 -6.37 -1.50 -0.23
N GLU A 88 -5.80 -0.57 0.53
CA GLU A 88 -6.24 -0.31 1.92
C GLU A 88 -6.97 1.04 1.98
N GLU A 89 -8.10 1.13 2.67
CA GLU A 89 -8.88 2.35 2.90
C GLU A 89 -8.89 2.74 4.39
N GLU A 90 -9.05 4.03 4.64
CA GLU A 90 -8.92 4.69 5.94
C GLU A 90 -10.15 4.40 6.82
N HIS A 91 -9.95 3.69 7.95
CA HIS A 91 -10.90 3.75 9.07
C HIS A 91 -10.71 5.11 9.76
N LEU A 92 -11.43 6.12 9.26
CA LEU A 92 -11.68 7.34 10.00
C LEU A 92 -12.61 6.99 11.16
N GLU A 93 -12.07 6.99 12.38
CA GLU A 93 -12.86 7.16 13.59
C GLU A 93 -13.52 8.55 13.49
N PHE A 94 -14.72 8.59 12.93
CA PHE A 94 -15.60 9.75 13.05
C PHE A 94 -16.18 9.69 14.46
N GLU A 95 -15.77 10.61 15.32
CA GLU A 95 -16.47 10.82 16.58
C GLU A 95 -17.95 11.06 16.25
N GLU A 96 -18.81 10.19 16.76
CA GLU A 96 -20.26 10.37 16.72
C GLU A 96 -20.60 11.63 17.50
N ASP A 97 -21.00 12.69 16.81
CA ASP A 97 -21.69 13.83 17.42
C ASP A 97 -23.01 14.06 16.67
N ASP A 98 -24.07 13.81 17.43
CA ASP A 98 -25.45 14.28 17.38
C ASP A 98 -26.41 14.00 16.20
N GLU A 99 -27.44 13.23 16.56
CA GLU A 99 -28.89 13.36 16.35
C GLU A 99 -29.50 14.07 15.10
N GLU A 100 -30.35 13.27 14.44
CA GLU A 100 -31.74 13.58 14.05
C GLU A 100 -32.04 14.37 12.76
N GLY A 101 -32.73 13.68 11.82
CA GLY A 101 -33.81 14.28 11.03
C GLY A 101 -33.81 14.05 9.51
N GLY A 102 -34.75 13.21 9.03
CA GLY A 102 -35.63 13.58 7.91
C GLY A 102 -35.28 13.21 6.45
N ALA A 103 -35.98 12.16 5.97
CA ALA A 103 -36.63 11.99 4.66
C ALA A 103 -35.95 12.40 3.32
N GLY A 104 -35.86 11.43 2.39
CA GLY A 104 -35.99 11.74 0.95
C GLY A 104 -35.21 10.86 -0.04
N ALA A 105 -35.93 9.97 -0.72
CA ALA A 105 -35.80 9.61 -2.16
C ALA A 105 -34.43 9.28 -2.80
N GLY A 106 -34.27 7.99 -3.16
CA GLY A 106 -33.82 7.55 -4.50
C GLY A 106 -32.32 7.41 -4.77
N SER A 107 -31.83 6.17 -4.90
CA SER A 107 -30.68 5.81 -5.74
C SER A 107 -30.61 4.28 -5.90
N PRO A 108 -30.24 3.71 -7.07
CA PRO A 108 -30.18 2.25 -7.23
C PRO A 108 -29.00 1.70 -6.43
N ASP A 109 -29.30 0.71 -5.58
CA ASP A 109 -28.38 -0.16 -4.82
C ASP A 109 -26.89 0.22 -4.91
N SER A 110 -26.49 1.16 -4.05
CA SER A 110 -25.09 1.27 -3.66
C SER A 110 -24.77 0.05 -2.81
N PHE A 111 -24.35 -1.04 -3.46
CA PHE A 111 -23.61 -2.09 -2.76
C PHE A 111 -22.47 -1.42 -1.98
N PRO A 112 -22.21 -1.83 -0.73
CA PRO A 112 -21.11 -1.29 0.05
C PRO A 112 -19.80 -1.42 -0.74
N ALA A 113 -18.92 -0.42 -0.54
CA ALA A 113 -17.67 -0.23 -1.25
C ALA A 113 -16.97 -1.57 -1.52
N ARG A 114 -16.72 -1.86 -2.80
CA ARG A 114 -16.14 -3.13 -3.23
C ARG A 114 -14.77 -3.28 -2.60
N VAL A 115 -14.60 -4.32 -1.78
CA VAL A 115 -13.31 -4.81 -1.31
C VAL A 115 -12.35 -4.89 -2.50
N PRO A 116 -11.15 -4.28 -2.43
CA PRO A 116 -10.22 -4.26 -3.55
C PRO A 116 -9.79 -5.68 -3.94
N GLY A 117 -10.07 -6.05 -5.19
CA GLY A 117 -9.73 -7.36 -5.76
C GLY A 117 -8.33 -7.40 -6.38
N THR A 118 -7.87 -8.60 -6.74
CA THR A 118 -6.52 -8.86 -7.29
C THR A 118 -6.49 -9.14 -8.80
N LEU A 119 -7.42 -8.56 -9.57
CA LEU A 119 -7.49 -8.76 -11.02
C LEU A 119 -6.24 -8.21 -11.72
N LEU A 120 -5.65 -9.01 -12.60
CA LEU A 120 -4.45 -8.64 -13.36
C LEU A 120 -4.82 -7.87 -14.64
N PRO A 121 -3.96 -6.95 -15.11
CA PRO A 121 -4.16 -6.28 -16.39
C PRO A 121 -4.03 -7.25 -17.56
N ARG A 122 -4.64 -6.89 -18.69
CA ARG A 122 -4.52 -7.67 -19.92
C ARG A 122 -3.09 -7.64 -20.44
N LEU A 123 -2.55 -8.81 -20.76
CA LEU A 123 -1.24 -8.95 -21.39
C LEU A 123 -1.24 -8.35 -22.81
N PRO A 124 -0.09 -7.85 -23.31
CA PRO A 124 0.04 -7.41 -24.70
C PRO A 124 -0.21 -8.58 -25.67
N SER A 125 -0.82 -8.29 -26.81
CA SER A 125 -1.09 -9.29 -27.84
C SER A 125 0.16 -9.60 -28.65
N GLU A 126 0.48 -10.88 -28.80
CA GLU A 126 1.56 -11.36 -29.67
C GLU A 126 0.99 -12.06 -30.93
N PRO A 127 1.55 -11.82 -32.13
CA PRO A 127 1.10 -12.50 -33.35
C PRO A 127 1.17 -14.02 -33.22
N GLY A 128 0.09 -14.72 -33.61
CA GLY A 128 -0.01 -16.18 -33.50
C GLY A 128 -0.43 -16.70 -32.12
N MET A 129 -0.55 -15.83 -31.11
CA MET A 129 -1.05 -16.17 -29.78
C MET A 129 -2.51 -15.71 -29.62
N THR A 130 -3.26 -16.39 -28.74
CA THR A 130 -4.65 -16.02 -28.41
C THR A 130 -4.77 -15.66 -26.93
N LEU A 131 -5.41 -14.53 -26.63
CA LEU A 131 -5.73 -14.09 -25.27
C LEU A 131 -7.22 -14.34 -25.00
N LEU A 132 -7.54 -14.88 -23.81
CA LEU A 132 -8.91 -15.12 -23.36
C LEU A 132 -9.30 -14.10 -22.29
N THR A 133 -10.49 -13.51 -22.42
CA THR A 133 -11.11 -12.66 -21.38
C THR A 133 -12.41 -13.32 -20.96
N ILE A 134 -12.56 -13.58 -19.66
CA ILE A 134 -13.76 -14.20 -19.07
C ILE A 134 -14.51 -13.13 -18.28
N ASN A 135 -15.73 -12.81 -18.71
CA ASN A 135 -16.63 -11.91 -17.99
C ASN A 135 -17.55 -12.76 -17.12
N ILE A 136 -17.45 -12.61 -15.80
CA ILE A 136 -18.32 -13.29 -14.84
C ILE A 136 -19.45 -12.34 -14.49
N GLU A 137 -20.65 -12.60 -15.01
CA GLU A 137 -21.80 -11.71 -14.80
C GLU A 137 -22.49 -11.94 -13.46
N LYS A 138 -22.82 -13.20 -13.14
CA LYS A 138 -23.51 -13.60 -11.91
C LYS A 138 -23.34 -15.08 -11.61
N ILE A 139 -23.50 -15.45 -10.35
CA ILE A 139 -23.60 -16.83 -9.88
C ILE A 139 -24.92 -17.02 -9.14
N GLY A 140 -25.65 -18.09 -9.46
CA GLY A 140 -26.89 -18.44 -8.77
C GLY A 140 -26.62 -19.38 -7.60
N LEU A 141 -26.94 -18.95 -6.38
CA LEU A 141 -26.90 -19.75 -5.16
C LEU A 141 -28.28 -19.78 -4.51
N LYS A 142 -28.63 -20.88 -3.83
CA LYS A 142 -29.95 -21.02 -3.17
C LYS A 142 -30.09 -20.10 -1.94
N ASP A 143 -28.97 -19.74 -1.34
CA ASP A 143 -28.79 -19.04 -0.09
C ASP A 143 -27.90 -17.80 -0.26
N ALA A 144 -27.91 -17.20 -1.46
CA ALA A 144 -27.05 -16.06 -1.81
C ALA A 144 -27.09 -14.90 -0.79
N GLY A 145 -28.26 -14.66 -0.16
CA GLY A 145 -28.42 -13.61 0.86
C GLY A 145 -27.74 -13.89 2.21
N GLN A 146 -27.20 -15.10 2.41
CA GLN A 146 -26.41 -15.47 3.60
C GLN A 146 -24.90 -15.33 3.37
N CYS A 147 -24.47 -15.14 2.11
CA CYS A 147 -23.07 -14.94 1.78
C CYS A 147 -22.68 -13.49 2.07
N ILE A 148 -21.86 -13.29 3.11
CA ILE A 148 -21.30 -11.98 3.46
C ILE A 148 -20.03 -11.77 2.63
N ASP A 149 -19.92 -10.60 2.01
CA ASP A 149 -18.78 -10.17 1.18
C ASP A 149 -18.31 -11.22 0.15
N PRO A 150 -19.20 -11.69 -0.74
CA PRO A 150 -18.84 -12.75 -1.69
C PRO A 150 -17.79 -12.26 -2.71
N TYR A 151 -16.81 -13.12 -3.00
CA TYR A 151 -15.80 -12.92 -4.04
C TYR A 151 -15.57 -14.20 -4.86
N ILE A 152 -14.86 -14.09 -5.99
CA ILE A 152 -14.52 -15.22 -6.87
C ILE A 152 -13.02 -15.27 -7.10
N THR A 153 -12.42 -16.45 -6.94
CA THR A 153 -11.03 -16.73 -7.31
C THR A 153 -11.00 -17.49 -8.63
N VAL A 154 -10.20 -17.02 -9.60
CA VAL A 154 -9.97 -17.69 -10.89
C VAL A 154 -8.55 -18.25 -10.92
N SER A 155 -8.41 -19.54 -11.23
CA SER A 155 -7.12 -20.21 -11.39
C SER A 155 -7.11 -21.05 -12.67
N VAL A 156 -5.98 -21.07 -13.37
CA VAL A 156 -5.71 -22.03 -14.46
C VAL A 156 -4.94 -23.21 -13.86
N LYS A 157 -5.43 -24.43 -14.07
CA LYS A 157 -4.79 -25.67 -13.61
C LYS A 157 -4.38 -26.51 -14.81
#